data_AF-A0ABD2LBQ1-F1
#
_entry.id   AF-A0ABD2LBQ1-F1
#
_cell.length_a   1.000
_cell.length_b   1.000
_cell.length_c   1.000
_cell.angle_alpha   90.00
_cell.angle_beta   90.00
_cell.angle_gamma   90.00
#
_symmetry.space_group_name_H-M   'P 1'
#
loop_
_entity.id
_entity.type
_entity.pdbx_description
1 polymer ?
#
loop_
_entity_poly.entity_id
_entity_poly.type
_entity_poly.pdbx_seq_one_letter_code
_entity_poly.pdbx_strand_id
1 'polypeptide(L)'
;MKWWNEWENARSCKQFFRRVVTKQILLTCPRRNGVGNMVKCRGCRLDKCLVAGMDPTLINVPQSDKFKQFLANLENRKLSTMLTHSENN
;
A
#
# COMPACT_ATOMS: atom_id res chain seq x y z
N MET A 1 -3.77 -20.40 -11.21
CA MET A 1 -3.22 -19.13 -10.68
C MET A 1 -3.72 -17.98 -11.55
N LYS A 2 -4.70 -17.20 -11.08
CA LYS A 2 -5.19 -16.04 -11.82
C LYS A 2 -4.26 -14.86 -11.58
N TRP A 3 -3.22 -14.79 -12.40
CA TRP A 3 -2.33 -13.64 -12.48
C TRP A 3 -3.14 -12.41 -12.96
N TRP A 4 -3.24 -11.39 -12.10
CA TRP A 4 -3.22 -9.95 -12.44
C TRP A 4 -4.27 -9.32 -13.38
N ASN A 5 -5.46 -9.88 -13.58
CA ASN A 5 -6.43 -9.31 -14.52
C ASN A 5 -7.38 -8.24 -13.97
N GLU A 6 -6.90 -7.27 -13.19
CA GLU A 6 -7.72 -6.08 -12.84
C GLU A 6 -6.85 -4.88 -12.44
N TRP A 7 -5.96 -4.48 -13.35
CA TRP A 7 -5.32 -3.16 -13.36
C TRP A 7 -6.32 -2.09 -13.82
N GLU A 8 -7.54 -2.07 -13.27
CA GLU A 8 -8.53 -1.05 -13.57
C GLU A 8 -8.09 0.28 -12.95
N ASN A 9 -7.31 1.00 -13.76
CA ASN A 9 -6.73 2.32 -13.61
C ASN A 9 -5.43 2.37 -12.79
N ALA A 10 -4.31 1.95 -13.41
CA ALA A 10 -2.93 2.32 -13.02
C ALA A 10 -2.80 3.79 -12.60
N ARG A 11 -3.47 4.69 -13.33
CA ARG A 11 -3.55 6.12 -13.04
C ARG A 11 -4.20 6.41 -11.69
N SER A 12 -5.26 5.69 -11.35
CA SER A 12 -5.97 5.86 -10.07
C SER A 12 -5.14 5.36 -8.89
N CYS A 13 -4.43 4.24 -9.03
CA CYS A 13 -3.53 3.72 -7.99
C CYS A 13 -2.31 4.62 -7.80
N LYS A 14 -1.68 5.09 -8.88
CA LYS A 14 -0.57 6.05 -8.83
C LYS A 14 -0.98 7.37 -8.16
N GLN A 15 -2.14 7.92 -8.53
CA GLN A 15 -2.63 9.18 -7.94
C GLN A 15 -3.08 9.01 -6.49
N PHE A 16 -3.64 7.85 -6.13
CA PHE A 16 -3.94 7.50 -4.75
C PHE A 16 -2.66 7.40 -3.91
N PHE A 17 -1.69 6.60 -4.35
CA PHE A 17 -0.42 6.42 -3.66
C PHE A 17 0.31 7.75 -3.47
N ARG A 18 0.34 8.60 -4.51
CA ARG A 18 0.89 9.95 -4.41
C ARG A 18 0.24 10.76 -3.30
N ARG A 19 -1.09 10.75 -3.18
CA ARG A 19 -1.80 11.48 -2.11
C ARG A 19 -1.46 10.93 -0.73
N VAL A 20 -1.36 9.61 -0.59
CA VAL A 20 -1.03 8.96 0.68
C VAL A 20 0.37 9.37 1.15
N VAL A 21 1.35 9.33 0.25
CA VAL A 21 2.75 9.66 0.56
C VAL A 21 2.93 11.15 0.78
N THR A 22 2.37 12.01 -0.07
CA THR A 22 2.43 13.47 0.11
C THR A 22 1.81 13.92 1.44
N LYS A 23 0.72 13.28 1.87
CA LYS A 23 0.06 13.59 3.14
C LYS A 23 0.57 12.77 4.33
N GLN A 24 1.48 11.83 4.10
CA GLN A 24 2.03 10.92 5.11
C GLN A 24 0.94 10.19 5.93
N ILE A 25 -0.11 9.73 5.24
CA ILE A 25 -1.29 9.12 5.89
C ILE A 25 -1.09 7.61 6.02
N LEU A 26 -1.16 7.10 7.25
CA LEU A 26 -1.25 5.65 7.49
C LEU A 26 -2.71 5.21 7.46
N LEU A 27 -3.07 4.47 6.42
CA LEU A 27 -4.42 3.96 6.23
C LEU A 27 -4.57 2.59 6.90
N THR A 28 -5.53 2.47 7.80
CA THR A 28 -5.84 1.21 8.47
C THR A 28 -6.92 0.44 7.70
N CYS A 29 -6.82 -0.88 7.68
CA CYS A 29 -7.92 -1.71 7.22
C CYS A 29 -8.89 -1.93 8.39
N PRO A 30 -10.17 -1.56 8.29
CA PRO A 30 -11.15 -1.80 9.35
C PRO A 30 -11.47 -3.30 9.52
N ARG A 31 -11.15 -4.15 8.55
CA ARG A 31 -11.29 -5.62 8.64
C ARG A 31 -9.90 -6.24 8.73
N ARG A 32 -9.51 -6.73 9.90
CA ARG A 32 -8.19 -7.37 10.12
C ARG A 32 -7.94 -8.62 9.27
N ASN A 33 -8.96 -9.19 8.61
CA ASN A 33 -8.91 -10.54 8.03
C ASN A 33 -9.17 -10.62 6.52
N GLY A 34 -8.94 -9.58 5.70
CA GLY A 34 -8.82 -9.74 4.24
C GLY A 34 -10.06 -10.22 3.43
N VAL A 35 -11.15 -10.67 4.06
CA VAL A 35 -12.32 -11.25 3.38
C VAL A 35 -13.43 -10.20 3.27
N GLY A 36 -13.41 -9.46 2.17
CA GLY A 36 -14.54 -8.63 1.77
C GLY A 36 -14.14 -7.48 0.88
N ASN A 37 -14.69 -7.47 -0.34
CA ASN A 37 -14.64 -6.41 -1.36
C ASN A 37 -13.43 -5.44 -1.20
N MET A 38 -12.23 -5.99 -1.39
CA MET A 38 -10.94 -5.29 -1.34
C MET A 38 -10.93 -3.97 -2.13
N VAL A 39 -11.79 -3.86 -3.14
CA VAL A 39 -11.88 -2.73 -4.07
C VAL A 39 -12.14 -1.40 -3.35
N LYS A 40 -12.82 -1.40 -2.19
CA LYS A 40 -13.19 -0.16 -1.46
C LYS A 40 -12.30 0.18 -0.26
N CYS A 41 -11.50 -0.75 0.25
CA CYS A 41 -10.69 -0.49 1.45
C CYS A 41 -9.41 0.28 1.10
N ARG A 42 -9.26 1.49 1.66
CA ARG A 42 -8.07 2.33 1.42
C ARG A 42 -6.78 1.69 1.99
N GLY A 43 -6.87 0.99 3.12
CA GLY A 43 -5.75 0.23 3.71
C GLY A 43 -5.28 -0.89 2.79
N CYS A 44 -6.17 -1.80 2.40
CA CYS A 44 -5.83 -2.89 1.47
C CYS A 44 -5.37 -2.39 0.11
N ARG A 45 -5.91 -1.26 -0.37
CA ARG A 45 -5.43 -0.62 -1.61
C ARG A 45 -3.99 -0.14 -1.48
N LEU A 46 -3.61 0.42 -0.33
CA LEU A 46 -2.23 0.81 -0.05
C LEU A 46 -1.32 -0.42 0.00
N ASP A 47 -1.74 -1.50 0.66
CA ASP A 47 -0.99 -2.77 0.73
C ASP A 47 -0.69 -3.31 -0.66
N LYS A 48 -1.68 -3.34 -1.55
CA LYS A 48 -1.50 -3.73 -2.95
C LYS A 48 -0.48 -2.83 -3.67
N CYS A 49 -0.50 -1.52 -3.44
CA CYS A 49 0.47 -0.61 -4.06
C CYS A 49 1.91 -0.93 -3.61
N LEU A 50 2.09 -1.21 -2.31
CA LEU A 50 3.39 -1.56 -1.74
C LEU A 50 3.90 -2.92 -2.22
N VAL A 51 3.03 -3.93 -2.23
CA VAL A 51 3.35 -5.27 -2.74
C VAL A 51 3.65 -5.25 -4.24
N ALA A 52 2.96 -4.40 -5.00
CA ALA A 52 3.23 -4.18 -6.42
C ALA A 52 4.54 -3.39 -6.70
N GLY A 53 5.24 -2.93 -5.66
CA GLY A 53 6.53 -2.26 -5.80
C GLY A 53 6.46 -0.76 -6.08
N MET A 54 5.35 -0.08 -5.72
CA MET A 54 5.34 1.40 -5.75
C MET A 54 6.32 1.95 -4.72
N ASP A 55 7.24 2.79 -5.17
CA ASP A 55 8.28 3.38 -4.33
C ASP A 55 7.86 4.79 -3.82
N PRO A 56 7.70 4.97 -2.50
CA PRO A 56 7.37 6.26 -1.90
C PRO A 56 8.53 7.29 -1.96
N THR A 57 9.78 6.85 -2.15
CA THR A 57 10.96 7.74 -2.20
C THR A 57 11.04 8.56 -3.48
N LEU A 58 10.39 8.08 -4.56
CA LEU A 58 10.30 8.76 -5.85
C LEU A 58 9.31 9.94 -5.86
N ILE A 59 8.59 10.18 -4.76
CA ILE A 59 7.62 11.26 -4.64
C ILE A 59 8.33 12.46 -4.00
N ASN A 60 8.32 13.60 -4.71
CA ASN A 60 8.94 14.83 -4.23
C ASN A 60 8.19 15.39 -3.01
N VAL A 61 8.69 15.10 -1.82
CA VAL A 61 8.22 15.63 -0.53
C VAL A 61 9.42 16.02 0.35
N PRO A 62 9.25 16.95 1.30
CA PRO A 62 10.30 17.30 2.25
C PRO A 62 10.76 16.07 3.06
N GLN A 63 12.06 15.76 2.97
CA GLN A 63 12.72 14.63 3.64
C GLN A 63 12.96 14.91 5.13
N SER A 64 11.88 15.15 5.87
CA SER A 64 11.90 15.34 7.33
C SER A 64 11.99 13.99 8.07
N ASP A 65 12.35 14.02 9.35
CA ASP A 65 12.37 12.79 10.17
C ASP A 65 10.99 12.15 10.28
N LYS A 66 9.92 12.95 10.24
CA LYS A 66 8.54 12.46 10.13
C LYS A 66 8.33 11.64 8.85
N PHE A 67 8.91 12.07 7.73
CA PHE A 67 8.83 11.33 6.48
C PHE A 67 9.64 10.03 6.54
N LYS A 68 10.84 10.04 7.12
CA LYS A 68 11.63 8.80 7.34
C LYS A 68 10.86 7.78 8.20
N GLN A 69 10.21 8.24 9.27
CA GLN A 69 9.38 7.38 10.11
C GLN A 69 8.16 6.84 9.35
N PHE A 70 7.55 7.68 8.50
CA PHE A 70 6.49 7.23 7.61
C PHE A 70 6.95 6.15 6.62
N LEU A 71 8.14 6.28 6.02
CA LEU A 71 8.72 5.26 5.14
C LEU A 71 8.94 3.93 5.87
N ALA A 72 9.49 3.96 7.08
CA ALA A 72 9.69 2.77 7.91
C ALA A 72 8.35 2.04 8.19
N ASN A 73 7.28 2.80 8.45
CA ASN A 73 5.94 2.24 8.64
C ASN A 73 5.39 1.58 7.37
N LEU A 74 5.65 2.14 6.19
CA LEU A 74 5.26 1.53 4.91
C LEU A 74 6.03 0.23 4.64
N GLU A 75 7.32 0.19 4.96
CA GLU A 75 8.14 -1.01 4.78
C GLU A 75 7.68 -2.15 5.70
N ASN A 76 7.48 -1.86 6.99
CA ASN A 76 6.93 -2.84 7.94
C ASN A 76 5.56 -3.38 7.47
N ARG A 77 4.71 -2.49 6.95
CA ARG A 77 3.39 -2.85 6.40
C ARG A 77 3.49 -3.76 5.18
N LYS A 78 4.45 -3.49 4.28
CA LYS A 78 4.74 -4.33 3.12
C LYS A 78 5.20 -5.72 3.56
N LEU A 79 6.14 -5.80 4.50
CA LEU A 79 6.65 -7.05 5.07
C LEU A 79 5.53 -7.88 5.68
N SER A 80 4.69 -7.29 6.54
CA SER A 80 3.54 -7.99 7.13
C SER A 80 2.58 -8.53 6.07
N THR A 81 2.31 -7.75 5.01
CA THR A 81 1.42 -8.18 3.92
C THR A 81 2.01 -9.36 3.14
N MET A 82 3.32 -9.35 2.88
CA MET A 82 3.99 -10.45 2.17
C MET A 82 3.99 -11.75 2.99
N LEU A 83 4.22 -11.67 4.31
CA LEU A 83 4.22 -12.84 5.20
C LEU A 83 2.84 -13.53 5.24
N THR A 84 1.75 -12.78 5.24
CA THR A 84 0.40 -13.36 5.21
C THR A 84 0.07 -14.13 3.92
N HIS A 85 0.84 -13.93 2.85
CA HIS A 85 0.68 -14.66 1.60
C HIS A 85 1.53 -15.94 1.52
N SER A 86 2.59 -16.08 2.32
CA SER A 86 3.43 -17.29 2.37
C SER A 86 2.87 -18.42 3.25
N GLU A 87 1.97 -18.13 4.18
CA GLU A 87 1.40 -19.15 5.11
C GLU A 87 0.17 -19.89 4.56
N ASN A 88 -0.22 -19.66 3.31
CA ASN A 88 -1.39 -20.30 2.66
C ASN A 88 -1.00 -21.24 1.50
N ASN A 89 0.21 -21.81 1.52
CA ASN A 89 0.64 -22.87 0.60
C ASN A 89 0.71 -24.22 1.32
#